data_AF-A0A958X2M1-F1
#
_entry.id   AF-A0A958X2M1-F1
#
_cell.length_a   1.000
_cell.length_b   1.000
_cell.length_c   1.000
_cell.angle_alpha   90.00
_cell.angle_beta   90.00
_cell.angle_gamma   90.00
#
_symmetry.space_group_name_H-M   'P 1'
#
loop_
_entity.id
_entity.type
_entity.pdbx_description
1 polymer ?
#
loop_
_entity_poly.entity_id
_entity_poly.type
_entity_poly.pdbx_seq_one_letter_code
_entity_poly.pdbx_strand_id
1 'polypeptide(L)'
;ACMDCHSNNTRYPWYAEIQPVGLWLAGHVKGGKQHLNFSEFTNRRVAYQNHKFEEIIEMVRDGEMPMKSYTWTHADARLTQEQKNLICDWSQAMRDSLAQQYPADSLVMRRR
;
A
#
# COMPACT_ATOMS: atom_id res chain seq x y z
N ALA A 1 -5.00 7.76 -5.57
CA ALA A 1 -5.56 6.78 -4.62
C ALA A 1 -4.48 6.20 -3.69
N CYS A 2 -3.60 5.29 -4.14
CA CYS A 2 -2.64 4.64 -3.23
C CYS A 2 -1.69 5.64 -2.54
N MET A 3 -1.14 6.59 -3.31
CA MET A 3 -0.20 7.59 -2.79
C MET A 3 -0.82 8.56 -1.79
N ASP A 4 -2.13 8.82 -1.87
CA ASP A 4 -2.79 9.76 -0.97
C ASP A 4 -2.74 9.24 0.48
N CYS A 5 -2.86 7.92 0.66
CA CYS A 5 -2.79 7.28 1.97
C CYS A 5 -1.39 6.73 2.33
N HIS A 6 -0.58 6.36 1.35
CA HIS A 6 0.69 5.63 1.55
C HIS A 6 1.96 6.44 1.21
N SER A 7 1.89 7.77 1.09
CA SER A 7 3.06 8.64 0.81
C SER A 7 3.23 9.72 1.88
N ASN A 8 4.46 10.17 2.15
CA ASN A 8 4.73 11.32 3.01
C ASN A 8 4.04 12.61 2.51
N ASN A 9 3.74 12.69 1.21
CA ASN A 9 3.00 13.79 0.60
C ASN A 9 1.51 13.42 0.44
N THR A 10 0.79 13.34 1.57
CA THR A 10 -0.67 13.12 1.57
C THR A 10 -1.40 14.40 1.18
N ARG A 11 -2.20 14.35 0.12
CA ARG A 11 -3.13 15.43 -0.24
C ARG A 11 -4.42 15.27 0.55
N TYR A 12 -4.59 16.09 1.58
CA TYR A 12 -5.83 16.09 2.36
C TYR A 12 -6.95 16.82 1.61
N PRO A 13 -8.19 16.29 1.62
CA PRO A 13 -9.37 16.98 1.12
C PRO A 13 -9.77 18.12 2.07
N TRP A 14 -10.55 19.10 1.57
CA TRP A 14 -10.95 20.30 2.33
C TRP A 14 -11.65 19.98 3.67
N TYR A 15 -12.39 18.87 3.76
CA TYR A 15 -13.09 18.49 4.98
C TYR A 15 -12.17 17.91 6.06
N ALA A 16 -10.88 17.70 5.78
CA ALA A 16 -9.90 17.23 6.76
C ALA A 16 -9.68 18.25 7.90
N GLU A 17 -10.07 19.51 7.71
CA GLU A 17 -10.00 20.54 8.75
C GLU A 17 -11.19 20.46 9.74
N ILE A 18 -12.26 19.75 9.38
CA ILE A 18 -13.48 19.63 10.20
C ILE A 18 -13.36 18.47 11.17
N GLN A 19 -13.48 18.74 12.47
CA GLN A 19 -13.42 17.72 13.51
C GLN A 19 -14.82 17.15 13.84
N PRO A 20 -14.94 15.83 14.11
CA PRO A 20 -13.87 14.83 14.32
C PRO A 20 -13.38 14.10 13.05
N VAL A 21 -13.90 14.44 11.87
CA VAL A 21 -13.59 13.75 10.59
C VAL A 21 -12.11 13.85 10.24
N GLY A 22 -11.49 15.01 10.46
CA GLY A 22 -10.07 15.24 10.25
C GLY A 22 -9.18 14.30 11.06
N LEU A 23 -9.44 14.15 12.36
CA LEU A 23 -8.72 13.22 13.23
C LEU A 23 -8.87 11.77 12.78
N TRP A 24 -10.09 11.36 12.41
CA TRP A 24 -10.36 10.02 11.88
C TRP A 24 -9.55 9.76 10.60
N LEU A 25 -9.58 10.69 9.63
CA LEU A 25 -8.83 10.60 8.38
C LEU A 25 -7.31 10.55 8.63
N ALA A 26 -6.80 11.41 9.50
CA ALA A 26 -5.38 11.40 9.89
C ALA A 26 -4.96 10.06 10.52
N GLY A 27 -5.83 9.46 11.33
CA GLY A 27 -5.64 8.13 11.89
C GLY A 27 -5.52 7.04 10.81
N HIS A 28 -6.42 7.05 9.82
CA HIS A 28 -6.36 6.12 8.68
C HIS A 28 -5.10 6.28 7.84
N VAL A 29 -4.74 7.51 7.48
CA VAL A 29 -3.51 7.80 6.73
C VAL A 29 -2.27 7.34 7.52
N LYS A 30 -2.24 7.60 8.83
CA LYS A 30 -1.15 7.13 9.70
C LYS A 30 -1.06 5.61 9.72
N GLY A 31 -2.18 4.91 9.87
CA GLY A 31 -2.23 3.44 9.82
C GLY A 31 -1.77 2.90 8.47
N GLY A 32 -2.26 3.48 7.36
CA GLY A 32 -1.82 3.12 6.01
C GLY A 32 -0.31 3.21 5.83
N LYS A 33 0.30 4.33 6.26
CA LYS A 33 1.77 4.52 6.22
C LYS A 33 2.54 3.57 7.14
N GLN A 34 1.96 3.15 8.26
CA GLN A 34 2.60 2.18 9.15
C GLN A 34 2.73 0.80 8.49
N HIS A 35 1.72 0.40 7.71
CA HIS A 35 1.77 -0.86 6.95
C HIS A 35 2.59 -0.73 5.67
N LEU A 36 2.45 0.36 4.93
CA LEU A 36 3.16 0.59 3.69
C LEU A 36 3.35 2.09 3.45
N ASN A 37 4.60 2.54 3.32
CA ASN A 37 4.93 3.91 2.96
C ASN A 37 5.84 3.92 1.72
N PHE A 38 5.30 4.32 0.59
CA PHE A 38 6.01 4.39 -0.69
C PHE A 38 7.16 5.41 -0.69
N SER A 39 7.09 6.46 0.13
CA SER A 39 8.19 7.43 0.25
C SER A 39 9.44 6.85 0.93
N GLU A 40 9.26 5.85 1.79
CA GLU A 40 10.36 5.20 2.52
C GLU A 40 10.69 3.81 1.98
N PHE A 41 9.93 3.32 1.00
CA PHE A 41 9.91 1.93 0.58
C PHE A 41 11.29 1.43 0.13
N THR A 42 11.95 2.20 -0.75
CA THR A 42 13.26 1.87 -1.30
C THR A 42 14.41 2.03 -0.31
N ASN A 43 14.20 2.78 0.78
CA ASN A 43 15.18 2.95 1.86
C ASN A 43 15.16 1.77 2.86
N ARG A 44 14.18 0.86 2.75
CA ARG A 44 14.06 -0.33 3.61
C ARG A 44 14.84 -1.52 3.03
N ARG A 45 15.14 -2.49 3.90
CA ARG A 45 15.81 -3.75 3.50
C ARG A 45 15.02 -4.49 2.42
N VAL A 46 15.71 -5.22 1.55
CA VAL A 46 15.08 -5.99 0.47
C VAL A 46 14.08 -7.04 0.96
N ALA A 47 14.32 -7.68 2.11
CA ALA A 47 13.33 -8.54 2.77
C ALA A 47 12.00 -7.83 3.06
N TYR A 48 12.06 -6.58 3.53
CA TYR A 48 10.87 -5.77 3.79
C TYR A 48 10.16 -5.45 2.48
N GLN A 49 10.90 -5.01 1.45
CA GLN A 49 10.31 -4.68 0.15
C GLN A 49 9.61 -5.90 -0.47
N ASN A 50 10.27 -7.06 -0.48
CA ASN A 50 9.72 -8.32 -0.96
C ASN A 50 8.43 -8.71 -0.23
N HIS A 51 8.44 -8.64 1.10
CA HIS A 51 7.27 -8.95 1.92
C HIS A 51 6.11 -7.96 1.68
N LYS A 52 6.41 -6.67 1.48
CA LYS A 52 5.37 -5.68 1.19
C LYS A 52 4.76 -5.83 -0.20
N PHE A 53 5.51 -6.29 -1.20
CA PHE A 53 4.91 -6.65 -2.48
C PHE A 53 3.95 -7.83 -2.36
N GLU A 54 4.27 -8.82 -1.53
CA GLU A 54 3.37 -9.93 -1.20
C GLU A 54 2.08 -9.43 -0.51
N GLU A 55 2.20 -8.55 0.49
CA GLU A 55 1.03 -7.93 1.13
C GLU A 55 0.18 -7.11 0.14
N ILE A 56 0.80 -6.39 -0.80
CA ILE A 56 0.05 -5.65 -1.84
C ILE A 56 -0.81 -6.62 -2.67
N ILE A 57 -0.24 -7.74 -3.10
CA ILE A 57 -0.96 -8.76 -3.89
C ILE A 57 -2.15 -9.29 -3.08
N GLU A 58 -1.93 -9.68 -1.83
CA GLU A 58 -2.98 -10.20 -0.94
C GLU A 58 -4.11 -9.18 -0.76
N MET A 59 -3.78 -7.96 -0.33
CA MET A 59 -4.76 -6.93 -0.01
C MET A 59 -5.58 -6.47 -1.22
N VAL A 60 -4.98 -6.42 -2.41
CA VAL A 60 -5.67 -6.02 -3.66
C VAL A 60 -6.53 -7.15 -4.19
N ARG A 61 -6.00 -8.38 -4.22
CA ARG A 61 -6.72 -9.57 -4.68
C ARG A 61 -7.95 -9.83 -3.81
N ASP A 62 -7.79 -9.75 -2.50
CA ASP A 62 -8.85 -10.05 -1.54
C ASP A 62 -9.85 -8.87 -1.42
N GLY A 63 -9.53 -7.73 -2.04
CA GLY A 63 -10.41 -6.56 -2.07
C GLY A 63 -10.48 -5.80 -0.75
N GLU A 64 -9.50 -6.01 0.12
CA GLU A 64 -9.30 -5.24 1.35
C GLU A 64 -8.76 -3.83 1.02
N MET A 65 -8.06 -3.69 -0.11
CA MET A 65 -7.61 -2.42 -0.64
C MET A 65 -8.27 -2.05 -1.99
N PRO A 66 -8.76 -0.80 -2.15
CA PRO A 66 -8.93 0.19 -1.08
C PRO A 66 -10.05 -0.21 -0.11
N MET A 67 -9.98 0.29 1.14
CA MET A 67 -10.99 0.02 2.15
C MET A 67 -12.41 0.32 1.63
N LYS A 68 -13.37 -0.56 1.90
CA LYS A 68 -14.77 -0.39 1.46
C LYS A 68 -15.35 0.96 1.87
N SER A 69 -15.13 1.38 3.12
CA SER A 69 -15.57 2.68 3.65
C SER A 69 -15.01 3.87 2.87
N TYR A 70 -13.77 3.79 2.38
CA TYR A 70 -13.17 4.83 1.54
C TYR A 70 -13.87 4.92 0.18
N THR A 71 -14.17 3.77 -0.43
CA THR A 71 -14.84 3.71 -1.74
C THR A 71 -16.32 4.13 -1.73
N TRP A 72 -16.97 4.23 -0.56
CA TRP A 72 -18.34 4.76 -0.46
C TRP A 72 -18.42 6.24 -0.86
N THR A 73 -17.37 7.00 -0.56
CA THR A 73 -17.29 8.45 -0.88
C THR A 73 -16.30 8.74 -1.99
N HIS A 74 -15.44 7.77 -2.36
CA HIS A 74 -14.44 7.87 -3.43
C HIS A 74 -14.65 6.72 -4.42
N ALA A 75 -15.76 6.78 -5.16
CA ALA A 75 -16.12 5.73 -6.12
C ALA A 75 -15.08 5.57 -7.24
N ASP A 76 -14.37 6.65 -7.57
CA ASP A 76 -13.24 6.72 -8.51
C ASP A 76 -12.03 5.88 -8.07
N ALA A 77 -11.91 5.58 -6.77
CA ALA A 77 -10.85 4.73 -6.25
C ALA A 77 -11.16 3.23 -6.35
N ARG A 78 -12.37 2.84 -6.75
CA ARG A 78 -12.74 1.41 -6.89
C ARG A 78 -11.94 0.78 -8.02
N LEU A 79 -11.16 -0.25 -7.69
CA LEU A 79 -10.38 -0.98 -8.66
C LEU A 79 -11.27 -1.94 -9.47
N THR A 80 -11.15 -1.89 -10.80
CA THR A 80 -11.71 -2.94 -11.68
C THR A 80 -10.89 -4.22 -11.56
N GLN A 81 -11.42 -5.34 -12.08
CA GLN A 81 -10.68 -6.59 -12.07
C GLN A 81 -9.37 -6.51 -12.87
N GLU A 82 -9.38 -5.79 -13.99
CA GLU A 82 -8.20 -5.55 -14.81
C GLU A 82 -7.15 -4.73 -14.05
N GLN A 83 -7.56 -3.70 -13.32
CA GLN A 83 -6.66 -2.90 -12.50
C GLN A 83 -6.07 -3.71 -11.34
N LYS A 84 -6.88 -4.56 -10.71
CA LYS A 84 -6.38 -5.48 -9.67
C LYS A 84 -5.32 -6.42 -10.22
N ASN A 85 -5.59 -7.05 -11.37
CA ASN A 85 -4.63 -7.95 -12.01
C ASN A 85 -3.34 -7.21 -12.35
N LEU A 86 -3.43 -6.01 -12.94
CA LEU A 86 -2.25 -5.19 -13.26
C LEU A 86 -1.37 -4.91 -12.03
N ILE A 87 -1.98 -4.57 -10.89
CA ILE A 87 -1.24 -4.30 -9.64
C ILE A 87 -0.61 -5.59 -9.09
N CYS A 88 -1.34 -6.70 -9.12
CA CYS A 88 -0.84 -8.00 -8.66
C CYS A 88 0.33 -8.48 -9.54
N ASP A 89 0.19 -8.40 -10.85
CA ASP A 89 1.20 -8.82 -11.82
C ASP A 89 2.46 -7.96 -11.71
N TRP A 90 2.29 -6.64 -11.60
CA TRP A 90 3.41 -5.73 -11.35
C TRP A 90 4.13 -6.06 -10.03
N SER A 91 3.38 -6.29 -8.96
CA SER A 91 3.95 -6.62 -7.64
C SER A 91 4.71 -7.94 -7.68
N GLN A 92 4.18 -8.94 -8.38
CA GLN A 92 4.86 -10.23 -8.56
C GLN A 92 6.14 -10.07 -9.39
N ALA A 93 6.09 -9.31 -10.49
CA ALA A 93 7.28 -9.03 -11.30
C ALA A 93 8.39 -8.32 -10.51
N MET A 94 8.03 -7.42 -9.58
CA MET A 94 9.01 -6.79 -8.68
C MET A 94 9.64 -7.80 -7.73
N ARG A 95 8.87 -8.75 -7.17
CA ARG A 95 9.42 -9.83 -6.34
C ARG A 95 10.36 -10.73 -7.13
N ASP A 96 10.00 -11.07 -8.36
CA ASP A 96 10.82 -11.89 -9.25
C ASP A 96 12.15 -11.18 -9.58
N SER A 97 12.09 -9.87 -9.83
CA SER A 97 13.30 -9.05 -10.02
C SER A 97 14.21 -9.04 -8.78
N LEU A 98 13.63 -8.91 -7.58
CA LEU A 98 14.39 -9.01 -6.33
C LEU A 98 15.01 -10.41 -6.14
N ALA A 99 14.29 -11.48 -6.49
CA ALA A 99 14.77 -12.85 -6.43
C ALA A 99 15.92 -13.14 -7.40
N GLN A 100 15.96 -12.46 -8.54
CA GLN A 100 17.07 -12.55 -9.50
C GLN A 100 18.30 -11.77 -9.02
N GLN A 101 18.11 -10.66 -8.31
CA GLN A 101 19.18 -9.76 -7.92
C GLN A 101 19.83 -10.13 -6.57
N TYR A 102 19.09 -10.75 -5.66
CA TYR A 102 19.53 -11.01 -4.28
C TYR A 102 19.43 -12.50 -3.93
N PRO A 103 20.32 -13.02 -3.07
CA PRO A 103 20.23 -14.40 -2.60
C PRO A 103 18.96 -14.60 -1.75
N ALA A 104 18.41 -15.81 -1.78
CA ALA A 104 17.11 -16.12 -1.18
C ALA A 104 17.01 -15.79 0.32
N ASP A 105 18.10 -15.94 1.06
CA ASP A 105 18.18 -15.63 2.50
C ASP A 105 18.02 -14.14 2.81
N SER A 106 18.38 -13.26 1.87
CA SER A 106 18.23 -11.81 1.99
C SER A 106 16.79 -11.33 1.83
N LEU A 107 15.90 -12.14 1.26
CA LEU A 107 14.51 -11.81 0.95
C LEU A 107 13.53 -12.22 2.06
N VAL A 108 14.01 -12.91 3.09
CA VAL A 108 13.19 -13.41 4.19
C VAL A 108 13.16 -12.40 5.34
N MET A 109 11.96 -11.95 5.72
CA MET A 109 11.75 -11.18 6.94
C MET A 109 11.99 -12.08 8.16
N ARG A 110 13.09 -11.84 8.89
CA ARG A 110 13.33 -12.51 10.18
C ARG A 110 12.30 -11.99 11.19
N ARG A 111 11.55 -12.90 11.83
CA ARG A 111 10.69 -12.55 12.96
C ARG A 111 11.57 -11.93 14.05
N ARG A 112 11.12 -10.80 14.59
CA ARG A 112 11.68 -10.20 15.80
C ARG A 112 11.11 -10.88 17.03
#